data_AF-A0A8J2ANV3-F1
#
_entry.id   AF-A0A8J2ANV3-F1
#
_cell.length_a   1.000
_cell.length_b   1.000
_cell.length_c   1.000
_cell.angle_alpha   90.00
_cell.angle_beta   90.00
_cell.angle_gamma   90.00
#
_symmetry.space_group_name_H-M   'P 1'
#
loop_
_entity.id
_entity.type
_entity.pdbx_description
1 polymer ?
#
loop_
_entity_poly.entity_id
_entity_poly.type
_entity_poly.pdbx_seq_one_letter_code
_entity_poly.pdbx_strand_id
1 'polypeptide(L)'
;MKFDILNLAFAFLFDRETNGDLPFYARFVESLSTLSDAFRLFGFEKTYSSFNGGKEATVLLYLMLMVLDERYEVFKSGGTILDEKNTSATSIKAAGQQEKEKRDSVASTAASSAATPNIISRAARSASFPPTTTSAQQVQEQLTGSTVASSSSTSSTPEGALAQPPFTNQIRAVHFVQQNDSEFPEILKFVKQCDTYFGTNHLKVLALEEVQTGWKDGIESLLNRHTIIEAAESGTTTTSLNKQHKQLICFALGTRKTDPNAGARPEKFEPSSTWLKGLDFFRCNPILDWEYQDVWTFLRDFQLPYCELYDRGYTSIGTVKDSEPNPHLKIDNGDAAGAGVVVEGQSEYYLPAWELKDPSLERLGRTKKK
;
A
#
# COMPACT_ATOMS: atom_id res chain seq x y z
N MET A 1 -15.71 -1.27 -11.65
CA MET A 1 -14.62 -0.34 -11.97
C MET A 1 -13.38 -0.93 -11.31
N LYS A 2 -12.54 -1.65 -12.08
CA LYS A 2 -11.31 -2.27 -11.57
C LYS A 2 -10.37 -1.14 -11.15
N PHE A 3 -9.88 -1.16 -9.93
CA PHE A 3 -8.72 -0.36 -9.56
C PHE A 3 -7.53 -1.07 -10.18
N ASP A 4 -7.34 -0.85 -11.48
CA ASP A 4 -6.36 -1.57 -12.29
C ASP A 4 -4.98 -0.95 -12.09
N ILE A 5 -4.58 -0.91 -10.82
CA ILE A 5 -3.29 -0.41 -10.38
C ILE A 5 -2.17 -1.19 -11.06
N LEU A 6 -2.43 -2.46 -11.38
CA LEU A 6 -1.55 -3.31 -12.17
C LEU A 6 -1.48 -2.88 -13.63
N ASN A 7 -2.60 -2.68 -14.36
CA ASN A 7 -2.49 -2.22 -15.74
C ASN A 7 -1.92 -0.80 -15.87
N LEU A 8 -2.18 0.08 -14.89
CA LEU A 8 -1.55 1.40 -14.81
C LEU A 8 -0.05 1.27 -14.54
N ALA A 9 0.35 0.37 -13.63
CA ALA A 9 1.74 0.05 -13.37
C ALA A 9 2.43 -0.55 -14.59
N PHE A 10 1.86 -1.58 -15.21
CA PHE A 10 2.44 -2.26 -16.35
C PHE A 10 2.57 -1.34 -17.57
N ALA A 11 1.56 -0.53 -17.88
CA ALA A 11 1.65 0.42 -18.99
C ALA A 11 2.72 1.50 -18.74
N PHE A 12 2.82 1.98 -17.50
CA PHE A 12 3.82 2.98 -17.10
C PHE A 12 5.25 2.41 -17.02
N LEU A 13 5.39 1.19 -16.49
CA LEU A 13 6.66 0.47 -16.37
C LEU A 13 7.19 0.06 -17.75
N PHE A 14 6.32 -0.38 -18.67
CA PHE A 14 6.72 -0.72 -20.03
C PHE A 14 7.23 0.51 -20.79
N ASP A 15 6.62 1.68 -20.58
CA ASP A 15 7.10 2.95 -21.14
C ASP A 15 8.47 3.37 -20.55
N ARG A 16 8.69 3.20 -19.25
CA ARG A 16 9.96 3.55 -18.58
C ARG A 16 11.10 2.56 -18.82
N GLU A 17 10.81 1.27 -18.91
CA GLU A 17 11.78 0.23 -19.32
C GLU A 17 12.30 0.49 -20.74
N THR A 18 11.42 1.01 -21.61
CA THR A 18 11.78 1.35 -22.99
C THR A 18 12.38 2.76 -23.14
N ASN A 19 12.06 3.72 -22.25
CA ASN A 19 12.41 5.15 -22.43
C ASN A 19 13.25 5.81 -21.31
N GLY A 20 13.71 5.12 -20.25
CA GLY A 20 14.95 5.53 -19.53
C GLY A 20 14.88 6.00 -18.07
N ASP A 21 14.38 5.17 -17.13
CA ASP A 21 14.77 5.23 -15.71
C ASP A 21 14.95 3.82 -15.12
N LEU A 22 16.01 3.14 -15.58
CA LEU A 22 16.35 1.78 -15.17
C LEU A 22 16.60 1.63 -13.65
N PRO A 23 17.24 2.59 -12.94
CA PRO A 23 17.42 2.50 -11.49
C PRO A 23 16.11 2.45 -10.70
N PHE A 24 15.16 3.36 -10.96
CA PHE A 24 13.85 3.34 -10.29
C PHE A 24 13.11 2.03 -10.59
N TYR A 25 13.10 1.60 -11.86
CA TYR A 25 12.48 0.34 -12.27
C TYR A 25 13.03 -0.86 -11.49
N ALA A 26 14.36 -0.98 -11.38
CA ALA A 26 14.99 -2.06 -10.65
C ALA A 26 14.58 -2.09 -9.16
N ARG A 27 14.57 -0.92 -8.51
CA ARG A 27 14.13 -0.79 -7.10
C ARG A 27 12.64 -1.07 -6.92
N PHE A 28 11.82 -0.70 -7.89
CA PHE A 28 10.39 -1.00 -7.88
C PHE A 28 10.12 -2.51 -7.98
N VAL A 29 10.76 -3.20 -8.94
CA VAL A 29 10.62 -4.65 -9.11
C VAL A 29 11.16 -5.40 -7.90
N GLU A 30 12.29 -4.97 -7.33
CA GLU A 30 12.84 -5.56 -6.12
C GLU A 30 11.87 -5.43 -4.92
N SER A 31 11.18 -4.29 -4.78
CA SER A 31 10.15 -4.13 -3.74
C SER A 31 9.00 -5.12 -3.90
N LEU A 32 8.50 -5.32 -5.14
CA LEU A 32 7.45 -6.30 -5.41
C LEU A 32 7.91 -7.73 -5.11
N SER A 33 9.14 -8.08 -5.51
CA SER A 33 9.74 -9.38 -5.20
C SER A 33 9.84 -9.59 -3.70
N THR A 34 10.35 -8.59 -2.97
CA THR A 34 10.50 -8.64 -1.50
C THR A 34 9.15 -8.86 -0.81
N LEU A 35 8.10 -8.15 -1.26
CA LEU A 35 6.75 -8.33 -0.71
C LEU A 35 6.16 -9.70 -1.06
N SER A 36 6.34 -10.16 -2.30
CA SER A 36 5.92 -11.50 -2.71
C SER A 36 6.59 -12.58 -1.86
N ASP A 37 7.88 -12.43 -1.56
CA ASP A 37 8.61 -13.36 -0.70
C ASP A 37 8.12 -13.30 0.75
N ALA A 38 7.79 -12.12 1.28
CA ALA A 38 7.17 -12.00 2.59
C ALA A 38 5.83 -12.76 2.64
N PHE A 39 4.96 -12.58 1.63
CA PHE A 39 3.70 -13.31 1.58
C PHE A 39 3.88 -14.82 1.39
N ARG A 40 4.92 -15.27 0.65
CA ARG A 40 5.25 -16.70 0.53
C ARG A 40 5.71 -17.30 1.85
N LEU A 41 6.55 -16.58 2.60
CA LEU A 41 7.17 -17.08 3.82
C LEU A 41 6.22 -17.03 5.02
N PHE A 42 5.43 -15.96 5.16
CA PHE A 42 4.61 -15.71 6.35
C PHE A 42 3.10 -15.88 6.10
N GLY A 43 2.66 -15.77 4.85
CA GLY A 43 1.23 -15.72 4.48
C GLY A 43 0.61 -14.34 4.68
N PHE A 44 -0.51 -14.09 4.01
CA PHE A 44 -1.27 -12.84 4.10
C PHE A 44 -1.80 -12.56 5.52
N GLU A 45 -2.16 -13.61 6.26
CA GLU A 45 -2.68 -13.49 7.63
C GLU A 45 -1.66 -12.99 8.65
N LYS A 46 -0.37 -13.15 8.35
CA LYS A 46 0.72 -12.84 9.29
C LYS A 46 1.67 -11.79 8.75
N THR A 47 1.37 -11.23 7.58
CA THR A 47 2.13 -10.11 7.00
C THR A 47 1.32 -8.83 7.17
N TYR A 48 1.77 -7.97 8.07
CA TYR A 48 1.12 -6.71 8.41
C TYR A 48 1.84 -5.54 7.75
N SER A 49 1.09 -4.69 7.05
CA SER A 49 1.55 -3.35 6.72
C SER A 49 1.55 -2.48 7.97
N SER A 50 2.72 -1.95 8.35
CA SER A 50 2.77 -0.86 9.33
C SER A 50 2.36 0.45 8.65
N PHE A 51 1.12 0.90 8.92
CA PHE A 51 0.51 2.01 8.18
C PHE A 51 0.20 3.19 9.09
N ASN A 52 0.89 4.31 8.87
CA ASN A 52 0.71 5.55 9.63
C ASN A 52 0.22 6.73 8.77
N GLY A 53 -0.21 6.47 7.53
CA GLY A 53 -0.64 7.51 6.58
C GLY A 53 0.48 8.40 6.00
N GLY A 54 1.74 8.20 6.41
CA GLY A 54 2.89 8.88 5.82
C GLY A 54 3.19 8.39 4.40
N LYS A 55 3.98 9.16 3.64
CA LYS A 55 4.27 8.87 2.22
C LYS A 55 4.89 7.49 2.00
N GLU A 56 5.84 7.06 2.83
CA GLU A 56 6.50 5.76 2.69
C GLU A 56 5.56 4.60 3.00
N ALA A 57 4.80 4.70 4.08
CA ALA A 57 3.80 3.69 4.44
C ALA A 57 2.68 3.61 3.40
N THR A 58 2.37 4.73 2.75
CA THR A 58 1.40 4.81 1.64
C THR A 58 1.92 4.08 0.41
N VAL A 59 3.16 4.35 -0.01
CA VAL A 59 3.82 3.57 -1.08
C VAL A 59 3.77 2.08 -0.77
N LEU A 60 4.16 1.70 0.45
CA LEU A 60 4.16 0.30 0.88
C LEU A 60 2.77 -0.34 0.76
N LEU A 61 1.72 0.34 1.22
CA LEU A 61 0.34 -0.14 1.11
C LEU A 61 -0.04 -0.40 -0.36
N TYR A 62 0.25 0.54 -1.27
CA TYR A 62 -0.02 0.36 -2.70
C TYR A 62 0.76 -0.80 -3.32
N LEU A 63 2.05 -0.97 -2.96
CA LEU A 63 2.85 -2.10 -3.43
C LEU A 63 2.28 -3.43 -2.93
N MET A 64 1.84 -3.52 -1.68
CA MET A 64 1.19 -4.72 -1.15
C MET A 64 -0.12 -5.02 -1.87
N LEU A 65 -0.93 -4.00 -2.18
CA LEU A 65 -2.14 -4.13 -2.97
C LEU A 65 -1.86 -4.62 -4.40
N MET A 66 -0.80 -4.13 -5.05
CA MET A 66 -0.36 -4.61 -6.37
C MET A 66 -0.01 -6.11 -6.33
N VAL A 67 0.79 -6.55 -5.35
CA VAL A 67 1.16 -7.97 -5.22
C VAL A 67 -0.06 -8.85 -4.93
N LEU A 68 -1.03 -8.36 -4.13
CA LEU A 68 -2.27 -9.08 -3.87
C LEU A 68 -3.10 -9.24 -5.16
N ASP A 69 -3.25 -8.18 -5.94
CA ASP A 69 -4.03 -8.20 -7.20
C ASP A 69 -3.40 -9.14 -8.23
N GLU A 70 -2.06 -9.18 -8.32
CA GLU A 70 -1.35 -10.05 -9.28
C GLU A 70 -1.62 -11.52 -8.96
N ARG A 71 -1.55 -11.88 -7.68
CA ARG A 71 -1.82 -13.23 -7.19
C ARG A 71 -3.29 -13.58 -7.31
N TYR A 72 -4.19 -12.62 -7.12
CA TYR A 72 -5.63 -12.81 -7.30
C TYR A 72 -5.96 -13.18 -8.75
N GLU A 73 -5.35 -12.50 -9.74
CA GLU A 73 -5.57 -12.81 -11.16
C GLU A 73 -4.98 -14.17 -11.57
N VAL A 74 -3.81 -14.54 -11.05
CA VAL A 74 -3.23 -15.90 -11.26
C VAL A 74 -4.14 -16.98 -10.66
N PHE A 75 -4.66 -16.76 -9.46
CA PHE A 75 -5.58 -17.69 -8.82
C PHE A 75 -6.90 -17.82 -9.60
N LYS A 76 -7.50 -16.69 -9.98
CA LYS A 76 -8.76 -16.64 -10.73
C LYS A 76 -8.67 -17.31 -12.10
N SER A 77 -7.49 -17.26 -12.74
CA SER A 77 -7.23 -17.92 -14.02
C SER A 77 -6.93 -19.42 -13.90
N GLY A 78 -6.99 -20.00 -12.69
CA GLY A 78 -6.74 -21.42 -12.46
C GLY A 78 -5.25 -21.80 -12.54
N GLY A 79 -4.35 -20.81 -12.46
CA GLY A 79 -2.92 -21.03 -12.55
C GLY A 79 -2.39 -21.81 -11.35
N THR A 80 -1.63 -22.88 -11.61
CA THR A 80 -0.85 -23.60 -10.60
C THR A 80 0.12 -22.61 -9.95
N ILE A 81 0.18 -22.58 -8.61
CA ILE A 81 1.16 -21.76 -7.87
C ILE A 81 2.54 -22.08 -8.43
N LEU A 82 3.19 -21.08 -9.03
CA LEU A 82 4.44 -21.24 -9.76
C LEU A 82 5.54 -21.71 -8.81
N ASP A 83 5.92 -22.98 -8.90
CA ASP A 83 7.18 -23.49 -8.37
C ASP A 83 8.36 -22.82 -9.11
N GLU A 84 9.32 -22.31 -8.34
CA GLU A 84 10.37 -21.34 -8.68
C GLU A 84 11.37 -21.74 -9.78
N LYS A 85 11.22 -22.86 -10.48
CA LYS A 85 12.29 -23.35 -11.37
C LYS A 85 12.21 -22.90 -12.82
N ASN A 86 11.24 -22.08 -13.24
CA ASN A 86 11.13 -21.72 -14.66
C ASN A 86 10.72 -20.28 -15.01
N THR A 87 10.80 -19.32 -14.09
CA THR A 87 10.55 -17.91 -14.41
C THR A 87 11.77 -17.28 -15.09
N SER A 88 12.06 -17.68 -16.32
CA SER A 88 12.91 -16.92 -17.23
C SER A 88 11.99 -16.19 -18.21
N ALA A 89 11.87 -14.85 -18.07
CA ALA A 89 11.49 -13.80 -19.05
C ALA A 89 10.47 -14.07 -20.20
N THR A 90 9.76 -15.19 -20.21
CA THR A 90 9.07 -15.73 -21.39
C THR A 90 7.56 -15.59 -21.25
N SER A 91 7.02 -15.69 -20.03
CA SER A 91 5.59 -15.47 -19.76
C SER A 91 5.18 -13.99 -19.92
N ILE A 92 6.10 -13.05 -19.73
CA ILE A 92 5.89 -11.60 -19.95
C ILE A 92 5.79 -11.28 -21.45
N LYS A 93 6.51 -12.03 -22.31
CA LYS A 93 6.45 -11.84 -23.77
C LYS A 93 5.14 -12.31 -24.38
N ALA A 94 4.52 -13.37 -23.82
CA ALA A 94 3.28 -13.93 -24.35
C ALA A 94 2.07 -13.02 -24.15
N ALA A 95 1.96 -12.33 -23.00
CA ALA A 95 0.89 -11.36 -22.74
C ALA A 95 1.02 -10.11 -23.63
N GLY A 96 2.24 -9.59 -23.81
CA GLY A 96 2.51 -8.44 -24.69
C GLY A 96 2.32 -8.73 -26.18
N GLN A 97 2.48 -9.98 -26.64
CA GLN A 97 2.25 -10.37 -28.03
C GLN A 97 0.77 -10.57 -28.37
N GLN A 98 -0.02 -11.14 -27.45
CA GLN A 98 -1.47 -11.33 -27.67
C GLN A 98 -2.25 -10.00 -27.71
N GLU A 99 -1.82 -8.98 -26.96
CA GLU A 99 -2.43 -7.64 -27.05
C GLU A 99 -1.98 -6.85 -28.29
N LYS A 100 -0.76 -7.10 -28.79
CA LYS A 100 -0.25 -6.47 -30.02
C LYS A 100 -1.01 -6.94 -31.27
N GLU A 101 -1.26 -8.25 -31.39
CA GLU A 101 -2.05 -8.82 -32.50
C GLU A 101 -3.53 -8.36 -32.47
N LYS A 102 -4.08 -8.14 -31.27
CA LYS A 102 -5.44 -7.60 -31.11
C LYS A 102 -5.51 -6.10 -31.46
N ARG A 103 -4.47 -5.31 -31.16
CA ARG A 103 -4.39 -3.88 -31.55
C ARG A 103 -4.13 -3.67 -33.03
N ASP A 104 -3.30 -4.49 -33.66
CA ASP A 104 -2.98 -4.37 -35.09
C ASP A 104 -4.20 -4.68 -35.99
N SER A 105 -5.17 -5.45 -35.49
CA SER A 105 -6.46 -5.68 -36.18
C SER A 105 -7.44 -4.49 -36.12
N VAL A 106 -7.30 -3.60 -35.12
CA VAL A 106 -8.19 -2.44 -34.90
C VAL A 106 -7.59 -1.14 -35.46
N ALA A 107 -6.27 -1.11 -35.69
CA ALA A 107 -5.53 0.04 -36.21
C ALA A 107 -5.82 0.40 -37.69
N SER A 108 -6.61 -0.41 -38.42
CA SER A 108 -6.95 -0.12 -39.83
C SER A 108 -8.15 0.82 -40.04
N THR A 109 -8.83 1.28 -38.97
CA THR A 109 -10.07 2.07 -39.13
C THR A 109 -10.16 3.36 -38.29
N ALA A 110 -9.10 3.82 -37.64
CA ALA A 110 -9.16 5.03 -36.81
C ALA A 110 -7.95 5.96 -37.02
N ALA A 111 -7.79 6.45 -38.25
CA ALA A 111 -6.90 7.57 -38.55
C ALA A 111 -7.68 8.89 -38.52
N SER A 112 -8.06 9.37 -37.33
CA SER A 112 -8.15 10.81 -37.04
C SER A 112 -8.25 11.03 -35.52
N SER A 113 -7.38 11.91 -35.01
CA SER A 113 -7.31 12.43 -33.63
C SER A 113 -6.89 11.44 -32.52
N ALA A 114 -5.58 11.20 -32.41
CA ALA A 114 -4.97 10.75 -31.17
C ALA A 114 -4.06 11.87 -30.64
N ALA A 115 -4.49 12.53 -29.57
CA ALA A 115 -3.68 13.46 -28.81
C ALA A 115 -2.62 12.68 -28.03
N THR A 116 -1.37 13.15 -28.11
CA THR A 116 -0.23 12.70 -27.30
C THR A 116 -0.60 12.72 -25.80
N PRO A 117 -0.20 11.73 -24.98
CA PRO A 117 -0.46 11.78 -23.54
C PRO A 117 0.24 13.00 -22.94
N ASN A 118 -0.53 13.89 -22.30
CA ASN A 118 0.00 15.07 -21.65
C ASN A 118 1.00 14.67 -20.55
N ILE A 119 2.21 15.21 -20.64
CA ILE A 119 3.14 15.31 -19.51
C ILE A 119 2.37 16.05 -18.39
N ILE A 120 2.15 15.37 -17.26
CA ILE A 120 1.39 15.89 -16.11
C ILE A 120 2.07 17.18 -15.62
N SER A 121 1.29 18.24 -15.39
CA SER A 121 1.84 19.52 -14.93
C SER A 121 2.47 19.37 -13.54
N ARG A 122 3.65 20.00 -13.33
CA ARG A 122 4.34 20.07 -12.02
C ARG A 122 3.45 20.56 -10.86
N ALA A 123 2.36 21.25 -11.17
CA ALA A 123 1.43 21.85 -10.22
C ALA A 123 0.27 20.94 -9.77
N ALA A 124 0.15 19.70 -10.26
CA ALA A 124 -0.94 18.81 -9.81
C ALA A 124 -0.86 18.60 -8.28
N ARG A 125 -1.99 18.48 -7.59
CA ARG A 125 -2.09 18.21 -6.14
C ARG A 125 -2.32 16.71 -5.89
N SER A 126 -2.42 16.30 -4.63
CA SER A 126 -2.78 14.91 -4.29
C SER A 126 -4.05 14.48 -5.02
N ALA A 127 -4.02 13.30 -5.63
CA ALA A 127 -5.18 12.74 -6.30
C ALA A 127 -6.29 12.44 -5.28
N SER A 128 -7.53 12.78 -5.61
CA SER A 128 -8.68 12.35 -4.82
C SER A 128 -8.94 10.86 -5.06
N PHE A 129 -9.30 10.13 -4.02
CA PHE A 129 -9.93 8.83 -4.20
C PHE A 129 -11.13 8.96 -5.17
N PRO A 130 -11.30 8.03 -6.13
CA PRO A 130 -12.43 8.07 -7.05
C PRO A 130 -13.76 8.16 -6.29
N PRO A 131 -14.74 8.93 -6.79
CA PRO A 131 -16.01 9.11 -6.10
C PRO A 131 -16.69 7.77 -5.87
N THR A 132 -17.25 7.61 -4.67
CA THR A 132 -18.18 6.54 -4.32
C THR A 132 -19.40 6.65 -5.23
N THR A 133 -19.45 5.91 -6.34
CA THR A 133 -20.73 5.77 -7.05
C THR A 133 -21.69 5.02 -6.15
N THR A 134 -22.67 5.75 -5.60
CA THR A 134 -23.84 5.25 -4.87
C THR A 134 -24.76 4.51 -5.84
N SER A 135 -24.30 3.39 -6.39
CA SER A 135 -25.11 2.52 -7.26
C SER A 135 -25.78 1.38 -6.48
N ALA A 136 -25.61 1.33 -5.15
CA ALA A 136 -26.13 0.26 -4.30
C ALA A 136 -27.55 0.50 -3.79
N GLN A 137 -28.16 1.67 -4.02
CA GLN A 137 -29.53 1.98 -3.55
C GLN A 137 -30.63 1.84 -4.62
N GLN A 138 -30.31 1.53 -5.88
CA GLN A 138 -31.32 1.43 -6.96
C GLN A 138 -31.65 -0.01 -7.42
N VAL A 139 -31.11 -1.06 -6.78
CA VAL A 139 -31.38 -2.45 -7.20
C VAL A 139 -32.38 -3.18 -6.28
N GLN A 140 -32.82 -2.58 -5.16
CA GLN A 140 -33.69 -3.27 -4.19
C GLN A 140 -35.21 -3.07 -4.43
N GLU A 141 -35.62 -2.30 -5.45
CA GLU A 141 -37.04 -2.00 -5.72
C GLU A 141 -37.67 -2.77 -6.90
N GLN A 142 -36.97 -3.73 -7.52
CA GLN A 142 -37.51 -4.51 -8.64
C GLN A 142 -37.74 -6.01 -8.38
N LEU A 143 -37.63 -6.49 -7.13
CA LEU A 143 -37.81 -7.92 -6.80
C LEU A 143 -38.85 -8.20 -5.71
N THR A 144 -39.82 -7.31 -5.51
CA THR A 144 -41.03 -7.61 -4.72
C THR A 144 -42.25 -7.68 -5.63
N GLY A 145 -42.44 -8.83 -6.29
CA GLY A 145 -43.56 -9.00 -7.21
C GLY A 145 -43.71 -10.39 -7.82
N SER A 146 -43.85 -11.45 -7.02
CA SER A 146 -44.86 -12.51 -7.24
C SER A 146 -44.71 -13.70 -6.30
N THR A 147 -45.87 -14.22 -5.92
CA THR A 147 -46.17 -15.17 -4.88
C THR A 147 -46.33 -16.61 -5.42
N VAL A 148 -45.98 -17.57 -4.54
CA VAL A 148 -46.55 -18.93 -4.33
C VAL A 148 -46.26 -20.03 -5.38
N ALA A 149 -45.56 -21.10 -4.95
CA ALA A 149 -46.12 -22.45 -4.79
C ALA A 149 -45.13 -23.42 -4.10
N SER A 150 -45.70 -24.28 -3.25
CA SER A 150 -45.09 -25.29 -2.39
C SER A 150 -44.88 -26.65 -3.07
N SER A 151 -43.86 -27.43 -2.68
CA SER A 151 -43.98 -28.85 -2.21
C SER A 151 -42.64 -29.62 -2.05
N SER A 152 -42.54 -30.30 -0.90
CA SER A 152 -41.94 -31.62 -0.55
C SER A 152 -40.58 -32.12 -1.07
N SER A 153 -39.67 -32.36 -0.11
CA SER A 153 -38.77 -33.51 0.15
C SER A 153 -38.05 -34.24 -0.99
N THR A 154 -36.72 -34.36 -0.89
CA THR A 154 -35.99 -35.61 -0.55
C THR A 154 -34.48 -35.38 -0.47
N SER A 155 -33.83 -36.23 0.30
CA SER A 155 -32.39 -36.30 0.58
C SER A 155 -31.54 -36.61 -0.65
N SER A 156 -30.47 -35.86 -0.84
CA SER A 156 -29.24 -36.35 -1.48
C SER A 156 -28.06 -35.46 -1.07
N THR A 157 -27.07 -36.09 -0.46
CA THR A 157 -25.73 -35.56 -0.21
C THR A 157 -25.12 -35.00 -1.50
N PRO A 158 -24.48 -33.82 -1.51
CA PRO A 158 -23.46 -33.51 -2.48
C PRO A 158 -22.09 -33.64 -1.81
N GLU A 159 -21.47 -34.76 -2.10
CA GLU A 159 -20.03 -34.92 -2.21
C GLU A 159 -19.47 -33.79 -3.10
N GLY A 160 -18.40 -33.11 -2.66
CA GLY A 160 -17.74 -32.05 -3.43
C GLY A 160 -17.81 -30.64 -2.82
N ALA A 161 -17.60 -30.51 -1.52
CA ALA A 161 -17.11 -29.24 -0.99
C ALA A 161 -15.65 -29.08 -1.44
N LEU A 162 -15.45 -28.45 -2.61
CA LEU A 162 -14.15 -27.87 -2.94
C LEU A 162 -13.74 -27.00 -1.75
N ALA A 163 -12.67 -27.41 -1.06
CA ALA A 163 -12.12 -26.67 0.06
C ALA A 163 -11.93 -25.21 -0.39
N GLN A 164 -12.60 -24.30 0.31
CA GLN A 164 -12.39 -22.86 0.11
C GLN A 164 -10.89 -22.58 0.21
N PRO A 165 -10.29 -21.82 -0.73
CA PRO A 165 -8.87 -21.52 -0.66
C PRO A 165 -8.55 -20.79 0.66
N PRO A 166 -7.48 -21.17 1.37
CA PRO A 166 -7.22 -20.76 2.75
C PRO A 166 -6.68 -19.32 2.92
N PHE A 167 -6.79 -18.45 1.92
CA PHE A 167 -6.24 -17.09 1.99
C PHE A 167 -7.36 -16.08 2.22
N THR A 168 -7.26 -15.22 3.25
CA THR A 168 -8.04 -13.99 3.21
C THR A 168 -7.53 -13.15 2.04
N ASN A 169 -8.43 -12.69 1.19
CA ASN A 169 -8.10 -11.80 0.08
C ASN A 169 -7.88 -10.36 0.57
N GLN A 170 -7.25 -10.20 1.74
CA GLN A 170 -7.09 -8.92 2.43
C GLN A 170 -5.64 -8.72 2.87
N ILE A 171 -5.11 -7.54 2.57
CA ILE A 171 -3.92 -7.02 3.22
C ILE A 171 -4.28 -6.65 4.65
N ARG A 172 -3.51 -7.16 5.62
CA ARG A 172 -3.60 -6.69 7.02
C ARG A 172 -2.76 -5.44 7.17
N ALA A 173 -3.34 -4.37 7.70
CA ALA A 173 -2.63 -3.16 8.06
C ALA A 173 -2.91 -2.82 9.52
N VAL A 174 -1.92 -2.25 10.20
CA VAL A 174 -2.08 -1.72 11.55
C VAL A 174 -1.63 -0.27 11.61
N HIS A 175 -2.46 0.57 12.21
CA HIS A 175 -2.14 1.95 12.56
C HIS A 175 -2.10 2.07 14.08
N PHE A 176 -0.90 2.31 14.62
CA PHE A 176 -0.74 2.59 16.04
C PHE A 176 -0.93 4.09 16.29
N VAL A 177 -2.08 4.43 16.86
CA VAL A 177 -2.48 5.82 17.07
C VAL A 177 -1.77 6.36 18.30
N GLN A 178 -0.99 7.41 18.14
CA GLN A 178 -0.28 8.05 19.24
C GLN A 178 -1.26 8.75 20.18
N GLN A 179 -1.01 8.63 21.48
CA GLN A 179 -1.85 9.25 22.51
C GLN A 179 -1.70 10.79 22.52
N ASN A 180 -2.69 11.46 23.14
CA ASN A 180 -2.71 12.90 23.42
C ASN A 180 -2.76 13.83 22.19
N ASP A 181 -3.58 13.48 21.19
CA ASP A 181 -3.83 14.29 19.99
C ASP A 181 -2.54 14.78 19.30
N SER A 182 -1.53 13.90 19.30
CA SER A 182 -0.22 14.22 18.78
C SER A 182 -0.12 14.03 17.27
N GLU A 183 -1.07 13.35 16.64
CA GLU A 183 -1.13 13.17 15.19
C GLU A 183 -1.87 14.31 14.48
N PHE A 184 -1.45 14.59 13.25
CA PHE A 184 -2.12 15.58 12.43
C PHE A 184 -3.53 15.09 12.04
N PRO A 185 -4.57 15.92 12.15
CA PRO A 185 -5.91 15.58 11.68
C PRO A 185 -5.95 15.15 10.21
N GLU A 186 -5.09 15.72 9.36
CA GLU A 186 -4.96 15.34 7.95
C GLU A 186 -4.40 13.93 7.75
N ILE A 187 -3.52 13.46 8.63
CA ILE A 187 -3.02 12.07 8.61
C ILE A 187 -4.14 11.12 9.01
N LEU A 188 -4.84 11.40 10.12
CA LEU A 188 -5.96 10.59 10.58
C LEU A 188 -7.08 10.52 9.53
N LYS A 189 -7.40 11.66 8.92
CA LYS A 189 -8.33 11.75 7.79
C LYS A 189 -7.88 10.88 6.63
N PHE A 190 -6.61 10.95 6.24
CA PHE A 190 -6.07 10.17 5.13
C PHE A 190 -6.06 8.65 5.41
N VAL A 191 -5.68 8.23 6.62
CA VAL A 191 -5.76 6.81 7.04
C VAL A 191 -7.20 6.30 6.94
N LYS A 192 -8.16 7.06 7.46
CA LYS A 192 -9.59 6.73 7.38
C LYS A 192 -10.10 6.68 5.93
N GLN A 193 -9.61 7.56 5.06
CA GLN A 193 -9.94 7.51 3.63
C GLN A 193 -9.41 6.22 2.98
N CYS A 194 -8.19 5.79 3.32
CA CYS A 194 -7.65 4.52 2.86
C CYS A 194 -8.49 3.33 3.35
N ASP A 195 -8.84 3.27 4.63
CA ASP A 195 -9.69 2.21 5.17
C ASP A 195 -11.08 2.19 4.53
N THR A 196 -11.67 3.37 4.32
CA THR A 196 -12.96 3.50 3.63
C THR A 196 -12.89 2.96 2.21
N TYR A 197 -11.85 3.37 1.47
CA TYR A 197 -11.71 3.03 0.05
C TYR A 197 -11.34 1.56 -0.15
N PHE A 198 -10.26 1.11 0.49
CA PHE A 198 -9.71 -0.23 0.31
C PHE A 198 -10.40 -1.29 1.18
N GLY A 199 -10.92 -0.93 2.36
CA GLY A 199 -11.40 -1.87 3.37
C GLY A 199 -12.91 -2.04 3.42
N THR A 200 -13.68 -0.96 3.58
CA THR A 200 -15.12 -1.10 3.90
C THR A 200 -16.06 -0.96 2.71
N ASN A 201 -15.75 -0.10 1.74
CA ASN A 201 -16.66 0.17 0.62
C ASN A 201 -16.28 -0.55 -0.67
N HIS A 202 -15.19 -0.15 -1.31
CA HIS A 202 -15.01 -0.43 -2.75
C HIS A 202 -14.38 -1.77 -3.06
N LEU A 203 -13.27 -2.09 -2.39
CA LEU A 203 -12.46 -3.24 -2.77
C LEU A 203 -12.52 -4.36 -1.74
N LYS A 204 -12.66 -4.03 -0.45
CA LYS A 204 -12.63 -4.99 0.67
C LYS A 204 -11.37 -5.86 0.68
N VAL A 205 -10.25 -5.27 0.27
CA VAL A 205 -8.91 -5.87 0.17
C VAL A 205 -7.97 -5.38 1.27
N LEU A 206 -8.45 -4.54 2.20
CA LEU A 206 -7.69 -4.04 3.34
C LEU A 206 -8.45 -4.32 4.64
N ALA A 207 -7.77 -4.96 5.59
CA ALA A 207 -8.19 -5.07 6.97
C ALA A 207 -7.30 -4.17 7.82
N LEU A 208 -7.73 -2.92 8.03
CA LEU A 208 -7.00 -1.94 8.83
C LEU A 208 -7.45 -2.00 10.30
N GLU A 209 -6.49 -2.24 11.19
CA GLU A 209 -6.71 -2.21 12.64
C GLU A 209 -6.07 -0.94 13.24
N GLU A 210 -6.88 -0.10 13.87
CA GLU A 210 -6.37 1.02 14.68
C GLU A 210 -6.15 0.57 16.13
N VAL A 211 -4.93 0.77 16.63
CA VAL A 211 -4.54 0.39 18.00
C VAL A 211 -4.16 1.66 18.76
N GLN A 212 -4.93 1.98 19.80
CA GLN A 212 -4.79 3.21 20.61
C GLN A 212 -3.66 3.13 21.65
N THR A 213 -2.46 2.74 21.20
CA THR A 213 -1.29 2.55 22.05
C THR A 213 -0.03 3.00 21.34
N GLY A 214 1.07 3.14 22.08
CA GLY A 214 2.39 3.24 21.47
C GLY A 214 2.75 1.99 20.67
N TRP A 215 3.65 2.15 19.69
CA TRP A 215 4.12 1.08 18.80
C TRP A 215 4.54 -0.21 19.52
N LYS A 216 5.35 -0.10 20.58
CA LYS A 216 5.89 -1.25 21.30
C LYS A 216 4.77 -2.07 21.96
N ASP A 217 3.94 -1.41 22.76
CA ASP A 217 2.84 -2.06 23.48
C ASP A 217 1.80 -2.64 22.52
N GLY A 218 1.61 -1.96 21.39
CA GLY A 218 0.71 -2.40 20.33
C GLY A 218 1.21 -3.66 19.63
N ILE A 219 2.51 -3.74 19.29
CA ILE A 219 3.13 -4.98 18.80
C ILE A 219 2.97 -6.08 19.84
N GLU A 220 3.32 -5.84 21.10
CA GLU A 220 3.21 -6.84 22.15
C GLU A 220 1.78 -7.40 22.27
N SER A 221 0.78 -6.52 22.22
CA SER A 221 -0.63 -6.92 22.18
C SER A 221 -0.95 -7.79 20.96
N LEU A 222 -0.51 -7.40 19.75
CA LEU A 222 -0.71 -8.18 18.53
C LEU A 222 -0.07 -9.58 18.60
N LEU A 223 1.18 -9.67 19.02
CA LEU A 223 1.90 -10.95 19.15
C LEU A 223 1.20 -11.86 20.17
N ASN A 224 0.76 -11.29 21.31
CA ASN A 224 0.02 -12.03 22.33
C ASN A 224 -1.33 -12.54 21.81
N ARG A 225 -2.09 -11.73 21.07
CA ARG A 225 -3.36 -12.15 20.47
C ARG A 225 -3.18 -13.30 19.49
N HIS A 226 -2.18 -13.22 18.61
CA HIS A 226 -1.85 -14.31 17.68
C HIS A 226 -1.47 -15.59 18.41
N THR A 227 -0.65 -15.49 19.46
CA THR A 227 -0.26 -16.66 20.28
C THR A 227 -1.49 -17.34 20.90
N ILE A 228 -2.48 -16.56 21.35
CA ILE A 228 -3.73 -17.09 21.93
C ILE A 228 -4.58 -17.79 20.88
N ILE A 229 -4.73 -17.19 19.69
CA ILE A 229 -5.50 -17.77 18.58
C ILE A 229 -4.86 -19.09 18.14
N GLU A 230 -3.55 -19.11 17.94
CA GLU A 230 -2.81 -20.31 17.55
C GLU A 230 -2.92 -21.42 18.61
N ALA A 231 -2.86 -21.08 19.90
CA ALA A 231 -3.07 -22.02 21.00
C ALA A 231 -4.45 -22.68 20.91
N ALA A 232 -5.48 -21.86 20.69
CA ALA A 232 -6.86 -22.33 20.57
C ALA A 232 -7.05 -23.25 19.35
N GLU A 233 -6.49 -22.89 18.19
CA GLU A 233 -6.62 -23.67 16.95
C GLU A 233 -5.84 -24.99 16.99
N SER A 234 -4.67 -25.01 17.63
CA SER A 234 -3.84 -26.20 17.76
C SER A 234 -4.23 -27.12 18.93
N GLY A 235 -5.18 -26.69 19.78
CA GLY A 235 -5.55 -27.41 21.00
C GLY A 235 -4.42 -27.47 22.04
N THR A 236 -3.44 -26.57 21.97
CA THR A 236 -2.30 -26.51 22.90
C THR A 236 -2.40 -25.31 23.85
N THR A 237 -1.57 -25.29 24.90
CA THR A 237 -1.49 -24.13 25.80
C THR A 237 -0.53 -23.08 25.24
N THR A 238 -0.79 -21.81 25.51
CA THR A 238 0.12 -20.70 25.14
C THR A 238 1.54 -20.89 25.67
N THR A 239 1.68 -21.50 26.86
CA THR A 239 2.98 -21.85 27.47
C THR A 239 3.76 -22.89 26.66
N SER A 240 3.06 -23.85 26.02
CA SER A 240 3.69 -24.89 25.19
C SER A 240 4.13 -24.34 23.83
N LEU A 241 3.33 -23.47 23.19
CA LEU A 241 3.68 -22.85 21.90
C LEU A 241 4.93 -21.99 21.99
N ASN A 242 5.07 -21.22 23.06
CA ASN A 242 6.27 -20.40 23.32
C ASN A 242 7.57 -21.22 23.39
N LYS A 243 7.51 -22.54 23.59
CA LYS A 243 8.68 -23.43 23.68
C LYS A 243 8.96 -24.24 22.42
N GLN A 244 7.98 -24.48 21.55
CA GLN A 244 8.10 -25.46 20.47
C GLN A 244 8.17 -24.84 19.08
N HIS A 245 7.27 -23.93 18.71
CA HIS A 245 7.29 -23.22 17.42
C HIS A 245 6.44 -21.95 17.55
N LYS A 246 7.05 -20.77 17.58
CA LYS A 246 6.29 -19.52 17.39
C LYS A 246 6.11 -19.32 15.89
N GLN A 247 4.88 -19.29 15.40
CA GLN A 247 4.64 -18.76 14.05
C GLN A 247 5.02 -17.29 14.03
N LEU A 248 5.88 -16.92 13.09
CA LEU A 248 6.47 -15.59 13.05
C LEU A 248 5.55 -14.64 12.29
N ILE A 249 5.24 -13.52 12.92
CA ILE A 249 4.56 -12.40 12.28
C ILE A 249 5.62 -11.57 11.56
N CYS A 250 5.27 -11.08 10.38
CA CYS A 250 6.07 -10.17 9.60
C CYS A 250 5.39 -8.80 9.55
N PHE A 251 6.15 -7.75 9.87
CA PHE A 251 5.75 -6.37 9.63
C PHE A 251 6.50 -5.84 8.42
N ALA A 252 5.77 -5.52 7.36
CA ALA A 252 6.27 -4.73 6.26
C ALA A 252 6.37 -3.27 6.70
N LEU A 253 7.54 -2.66 6.53
CA LEU A 253 7.86 -1.31 6.99
C LEU A 253 8.27 -0.41 5.82
N GLY A 254 7.81 0.83 5.85
CA GLY A 254 8.22 1.88 4.91
C GLY A 254 9.59 2.49 5.23
N THR A 255 10.52 1.73 5.80
CA THR A 255 11.85 2.23 6.18
C THR A 255 12.80 2.24 4.98
N ARG A 256 13.49 3.37 4.77
CA ARG A 256 14.56 3.54 3.77
C ARG A 256 15.94 3.54 4.45
N LYS A 257 17.00 3.22 3.70
CA LYS A 257 18.40 3.20 4.20
C LYS A 257 18.83 4.52 4.84
N THR A 258 18.29 5.63 4.37
CA THR A 258 18.62 6.98 4.85
C THR A 258 17.85 7.38 6.10
N ASP A 259 16.89 6.55 6.56
CA ASP A 259 16.10 6.87 7.75
C ASP A 259 16.91 6.70 9.03
N PRO A 260 16.71 7.57 10.05
CA PRO A 260 17.46 7.49 11.31
C PRO A 260 17.35 6.14 12.03
N ASN A 261 16.25 5.41 11.81
CA ASN A 261 15.93 4.17 12.51
C ASN A 261 16.25 2.91 11.70
N ALA A 262 16.86 3.03 10.50
CA ALA A 262 17.21 1.88 9.67
C ALA A 262 18.30 1.00 10.31
N GLY A 263 19.09 1.56 11.23
CA GLY A 263 20.24 0.85 11.81
C GLY A 263 21.47 0.91 10.91
N ALA A 264 22.56 0.28 11.35
CA ALA A 264 23.87 0.41 10.68
C ALA A 264 23.98 -0.41 9.38
N ARG A 265 23.25 -1.52 9.29
CA ARG A 265 23.24 -2.46 8.16
C ARG A 265 21.83 -3.02 7.97
N PRO A 266 20.86 -2.19 7.54
CA PRO A 266 19.52 -2.67 7.29
C PRO A 266 19.52 -3.69 6.15
N GLU A 267 18.66 -4.70 6.28
CA GLU A 267 18.44 -5.74 5.28
C GLU A 267 16.98 -5.78 4.85
N LYS A 268 16.67 -6.38 3.70
CA LYS A 268 15.28 -6.53 3.22
C LYS A 268 14.43 -7.35 4.19
N PHE A 269 15.04 -8.36 4.82
CA PHE A 269 14.43 -9.16 5.87
C PHE A 269 15.36 -9.22 7.07
N GLU A 270 14.84 -8.87 8.24
CA GLU A 270 15.61 -8.92 9.47
C GLU A 270 14.69 -9.19 10.66
N PRO A 271 15.18 -9.86 11.71
CA PRO A 271 14.40 -10.00 12.94
C PRO A 271 14.10 -8.63 13.58
N SER A 272 13.19 -8.66 14.55
CA SER A 272 12.89 -7.51 15.39
C SER A 272 14.16 -6.92 16.00
N SER A 273 14.18 -5.59 16.13
CA SER A 273 15.36 -4.88 16.61
C SER A 273 15.70 -5.26 18.05
N THR A 274 16.99 -5.23 18.39
CA THR A 274 17.49 -5.62 19.73
C THR A 274 16.96 -4.77 20.88
N TRP A 275 16.37 -3.59 20.63
CA TRP A 275 15.71 -2.78 21.65
C TRP A 275 14.29 -3.30 22.01
N LEU A 276 13.72 -4.18 21.18
CA LEU A 276 12.44 -4.88 21.39
C LEU A 276 12.67 -6.29 21.95
N LYS A 277 13.64 -6.46 22.88
CA LYS A 277 13.94 -7.78 23.47
C LYS A 277 12.66 -8.42 24.03
N GLY A 278 12.43 -9.68 23.66
CA GLY A 278 11.26 -10.46 24.07
C GLY A 278 10.08 -10.42 23.11
N LEU A 279 10.11 -9.55 22.09
CA LEU A 279 9.10 -9.48 21.03
C LEU A 279 9.69 -10.07 19.74
N ASP A 280 9.36 -11.32 19.45
CA ASP A 280 9.87 -12.04 18.27
C ASP A 280 8.95 -11.82 17.07
N PHE A 281 9.44 -11.09 16.08
CA PHE A 281 8.79 -10.90 14.78
C PHE A 281 9.83 -10.59 13.70
N PHE A 282 9.43 -10.64 12.43
CA PHE A 282 10.26 -10.26 11.29
C PHE A 282 9.88 -8.87 10.77
N ARG A 283 10.88 -8.11 10.36
CA ARG A 283 10.72 -6.89 9.58
C ARG A 283 11.00 -7.21 8.12
N CYS A 284 10.11 -6.74 7.26
CA CYS A 284 10.28 -6.72 5.82
C CYS A 284 10.40 -5.25 5.39
N ASN A 285 11.46 -4.89 4.67
CA ASN A 285 11.74 -3.51 4.24
C ASN A 285 11.78 -3.45 2.70
N PRO A 286 10.62 -3.49 1.99
CA PRO A 286 10.60 -3.58 0.53
C PRO A 286 11.26 -2.39 -0.13
N ILE A 287 10.93 -1.19 0.34
CA ILE A 287 11.41 0.08 -0.21
C ILE A 287 12.75 0.52 0.40
N LEU A 288 13.52 -0.38 1.00
CA LEU A 288 14.75 -0.04 1.73
C LEU A 288 15.75 0.78 0.90
N ASP A 289 15.84 0.46 -0.39
CA ASP A 289 16.77 1.08 -1.33
C ASP A 289 16.19 2.29 -2.06
N TRP A 290 14.94 2.64 -1.78
CA TRP A 290 14.29 3.77 -2.43
C TRP A 290 14.88 5.08 -1.96
N GLU A 291 15.08 5.98 -2.92
CA GLU A 291 15.47 7.37 -2.70
C GLU A 291 14.23 8.23 -2.43
N TYR A 292 14.45 9.46 -1.96
CA TYR A 292 13.36 10.40 -1.71
C TYR A 292 12.54 10.66 -2.98
N GLN A 293 13.21 10.80 -4.11
CA GLN A 293 12.57 11.03 -5.41
C GLN A 293 11.79 9.81 -5.89
N ASP A 294 12.21 8.57 -5.57
CA ASP A 294 11.49 7.36 -5.97
C ASP A 294 10.09 7.32 -5.34
N VAL A 295 9.98 7.69 -4.06
CA VAL A 295 8.71 7.77 -3.32
C VAL A 295 7.73 8.69 -4.05
N TRP A 296 8.20 9.88 -4.44
CA TRP A 296 7.36 10.84 -5.15
C TRP A 296 7.08 10.46 -6.58
N THR A 297 8.07 9.95 -7.31
CA THR A 297 7.92 9.43 -8.68
C THR A 297 6.80 8.38 -8.70
N PHE A 298 6.83 7.43 -7.77
CA PHE A 298 5.77 6.44 -7.63
C PHE A 298 4.40 7.05 -7.32
N LEU A 299 4.28 7.87 -6.27
CA LEU A 299 2.97 8.43 -5.88
C LEU A 299 2.38 9.35 -6.95
N ARG A 300 3.23 10.14 -7.62
CA ARG A 300 2.81 11.20 -8.55
C ARG A 300 2.54 10.68 -9.94
N ASP A 301 3.45 9.87 -10.48
CA ASP A 301 3.33 9.41 -11.85
C ASP A 301 2.15 8.42 -11.99
N PHE A 302 1.87 7.65 -10.92
CA PHE A 302 0.71 6.78 -10.82
C PHE A 302 -0.56 7.51 -10.33
N GLN A 303 -0.47 8.81 -10.05
CA GLN A 303 -1.60 9.64 -9.57
C GLN A 303 -2.31 9.03 -8.36
N LEU A 304 -1.52 8.52 -7.40
CA LEU A 304 -2.03 7.85 -6.23
C LEU A 304 -2.37 8.87 -5.13
N PRO A 305 -3.52 8.74 -4.46
CA PRO A 305 -3.83 9.54 -3.27
C PRO A 305 -2.76 9.42 -2.18
N TYR A 306 -2.33 10.55 -1.64
CA TYR A 306 -1.44 10.70 -0.48
C TYR A 306 -1.89 11.83 0.44
N CYS A 307 -1.36 11.90 1.66
CA CYS A 307 -1.74 12.92 2.65
C CYS A 307 -1.46 14.36 2.14
N GLU A 308 -2.46 15.24 2.26
CA GLU A 308 -2.40 16.62 1.73
C GLU A 308 -1.36 17.52 2.41
N LEU A 309 -0.82 17.16 3.58
CA LEU A 309 0.26 17.93 4.21
C LEU A 309 1.51 18.03 3.33
N TYR A 310 1.76 17.00 2.51
CA TYR A 310 2.88 17.02 1.58
C TYR A 310 2.70 18.06 0.46
N ASP A 311 1.46 18.43 0.10
CA ASP A 311 1.20 19.53 -0.83
C ASP A 311 1.50 20.90 -0.18
N ARG A 312 1.56 20.95 1.16
CA ARG A 312 1.79 22.15 1.97
C ARG A 312 3.24 22.28 2.45
N GLY A 313 4.18 21.59 1.80
CA GLY A 313 5.61 21.69 2.06
C GLY A 313 6.14 20.86 3.23
N TYR A 314 5.33 20.02 3.87
CA TYR A 314 5.86 19.03 4.81
C TYR A 314 6.62 17.96 4.04
N THR A 315 7.86 17.66 4.42
CA THR A 315 8.68 16.62 3.76
C THR A 315 8.88 15.38 4.63
N SER A 316 8.78 15.54 5.95
CA SER A 316 8.81 14.49 6.97
C SER A 316 7.78 14.81 8.04
N ILE A 317 6.90 13.85 8.35
CA ILE A 317 5.79 14.04 9.31
C ILE A 317 6.02 13.13 10.52
N GLY A 318 5.82 13.68 11.71
CA GLY A 318 5.65 12.90 12.94
C GLY A 318 4.51 13.51 13.74
N THR A 319 4.78 14.10 14.90
CA THR A 319 3.72 14.74 15.71
C THR A 319 3.46 16.18 15.28
N VAL A 320 2.29 16.71 15.65
CA VAL A 320 1.93 18.13 15.47
C VAL A 320 2.91 19.07 16.18
N LYS A 321 3.53 18.62 17.27
CA LYS A 321 4.46 19.44 18.09
C LYS A 321 5.89 19.46 17.54
N ASP A 322 6.26 18.51 16.68
CA ASP A 322 7.63 18.33 16.21
C ASP A 322 7.76 18.28 14.68
N SER A 323 6.73 18.72 13.95
CA SER A 323 6.76 18.82 12.48
C SER A 323 6.28 20.19 12.01
N GLU A 324 7.08 20.80 11.16
CA GLU A 324 6.76 22.03 10.43
C GLU A 324 7.03 21.81 8.92
N PRO A 325 6.46 22.64 8.03
CA PRO A 325 6.85 22.66 6.63
C PRO A 325 8.37 22.83 6.47
N ASN A 326 8.93 22.26 5.41
CA ASN A 326 10.37 22.35 5.17
C ASN A 326 10.76 23.78 4.81
N PRO A 327 11.70 24.42 5.54
CA PRO A 327 12.09 25.80 5.27
C PRO A 327 12.73 25.99 3.88
N HIS A 328 13.28 24.95 3.27
CA HIS A 328 13.84 25.00 1.91
C HIS A 328 12.78 24.98 0.80
N LEU A 329 11.52 24.76 1.16
CA LEU A 329 10.39 24.84 0.25
C LEU A 329 9.65 26.17 0.38
N LYS A 330 10.08 27.07 1.27
CA LYS A 330 9.45 28.37 1.46
C LYS A 330 9.61 29.25 0.22
N ILE A 331 8.53 29.90 -0.17
CA ILE A 331 8.45 30.84 -1.31
C ILE A 331 8.43 32.26 -0.75
N ASP A 332 9.23 33.15 -1.33
CA ASP A 332 9.20 34.56 -1.00
C ASP A 332 7.90 35.20 -1.50
N ASN A 333 7.31 36.12 -0.71
CA ASN A 333 6.00 36.74 -0.99
C ASN A 333 5.90 37.43 -2.37
N GLY A 334 7.02 37.73 -3.02
CA GLY A 334 7.07 38.30 -4.38
C GLY A 334 6.85 37.30 -5.51
N ASP A 335 7.08 35.99 -5.26
CA ASP A 335 7.02 34.92 -6.26
C ASP A 335 5.75 34.04 -6.11
N ALA A 336 4.82 34.45 -5.24
CA ALA A 336 3.59 33.72 -4.88
C ALA A 336 2.54 33.59 -6.02
N ALA A 337 2.91 33.91 -7.27
CA ALA A 337 2.05 33.76 -8.43
C ALA A 337 1.87 32.27 -8.80
N GLY A 338 1.01 31.57 -8.06
CA GLY A 338 0.34 30.33 -8.49
C GLY A 338 0.96 29.00 -8.08
N ALA A 339 2.07 28.96 -7.33
CA ALA A 339 2.78 27.70 -7.02
C ALA A 339 2.64 27.18 -5.58
N GLY A 340 2.30 28.03 -4.59
CA GLY A 340 2.27 27.66 -3.17
C GLY A 340 0.86 27.40 -2.61
N VAL A 341 0.79 26.61 -1.54
CA VAL A 341 -0.44 26.45 -0.73
C VAL A 341 -0.33 27.29 0.54
N VAL A 342 -1.38 28.08 0.84
CA VAL A 342 -1.49 28.81 2.12
C VAL A 342 -1.74 27.80 3.23
N VAL A 343 -0.88 27.78 4.25
CA VAL A 343 -1.17 27.08 5.50
C VAL A 343 -2.14 27.95 6.32
N GLU A 344 -3.27 27.39 6.77
CA GLU A 344 -4.28 28.13 7.54
C GLU A 344 -3.64 28.87 8.73
N GLY A 345 -3.81 30.19 8.79
CA GLY A 345 -3.26 31.05 9.85
C GLY A 345 -1.80 31.50 9.63
N GLN A 346 -1.16 31.17 8.51
CA GLN A 346 0.21 31.62 8.20
C GLN A 346 0.25 32.42 6.89
N SER A 347 1.00 33.53 6.90
CA SER A 347 1.24 34.39 5.72
C SER A 347 2.32 33.84 4.78
N GLU A 348 2.73 32.58 4.96
CA GLU A 348 3.88 31.98 4.28
C GLU A 348 3.42 30.91 3.28
N TYR A 349 4.06 30.89 2.11
CA TYR A 349 3.77 29.96 1.04
C TYR A 349 4.90 28.93 0.93
N TYR A 350 4.54 27.66 0.73
CA TYR A 350 5.49 26.58 0.55
C TYR A 350 5.23 25.84 -0.75
N LEU A 351 6.31 25.47 -1.44
CA LEU A 351 6.30 24.48 -2.50
C LEU A 351 5.96 23.09 -1.92
N PRO A 352 5.37 22.20 -2.72
CA PRO A 352 5.07 20.85 -2.29
C PRO A 352 6.33 20.01 -2.07
N ALA A 353 6.19 18.92 -1.32
CA ALA A 353 7.30 18.09 -0.85
C ALA A 353 8.22 17.58 -1.96
N TRP A 354 7.65 17.18 -3.11
CA TRP A 354 8.43 16.65 -4.24
C TRP A 354 9.32 17.69 -4.94
N GLU A 355 9.16 18.98 -4.64
CA GLU A 355 10.07 20.03 -5.12
C GLU A 355 11.38 20.11 -4.31
N LEU A 356 11.52 19.33 -3.23
CA LEU A 356 12.74 19.26 -2.45
C LEU A 356 13.85 18.57 -3.26
N LYS A 357 14.85 19.35 -3.67
CA LYS A 357 15.95 18.89 -4.53
C LYS A 357 17.02 18.09 -3.79
N ASP A 358 17.28 18.42 -2.53
CA ASP A 358 18.29 17.77 -1.69
C ASP A 358 17.61 16.86 -0.66
N PRO A 359 17.65 15.52 -0.86
CA PRO A 359 17.07 14.55 0.07
C PRO A 359 17.62 14.61 1.49
N SER A 360 18.87 15.08 1.67
CA SER A 360 19.47 15.18 3.01
C SER A 360 18.73 16.17 3.91
N LEU A 361 17.98 17.09 3.30
CA LEU A 361 17.19 18.12 3.98
C LEU A 361 15.77 17.66 4.32
N GLU A 362 15.39 16.42 3.99
CA GLU A 362 14.04 15.89 4.15
C GLU A 362 13.47 16.10 5.57
N ARG A 363 14.34 16.01 6.58
CA ARG A 363 13.96 16.07 8.00
C ARG A 363 14.19 17.44 8.64
N LEU A 364 14.52 18.49 7.88
CA LEU A 364 14.78 19.81 8.46
C LEU A 364 13.54 20.45 9.11
N GLY A 365 12.34 20.10 8.68
CA GLY A 365 11.09 20.48 9.35
C GLY A 365 10.82 19.73 10.66
N ARG A 366 11.73 18.85 11.13
CA ARG A 366 11.59 18.08 12.36
C ARG A 366 12.33 18.75 13.50
N THR A 367 11.63 19.18 14.55
CA THR A 367 12.32 19.68 15.74
C THR A 367 12.91 18.51 16.53
N LYS A 368 14.08 18.72 17.15
CA LYS A 368 14.68 17.69 18.01
C LYS A 368 13.78 17.49 19.23
N LYS A 369 13.40 16.23 19.51
CA LYS A 369 12.78 15.87 20.79
C LYS A 369 13.75 16.31 21.90
N LYS A 370 13.30 17.24 22.75
CA LYS A 370 14.06 17.74 23.90
C LYS A 370 14.35 16.63 24.90
#